data_AF-A0ABD2URH6-F1
#
_entry.id   AF-A0ABD2URH6-F1
#
_cell.length_a   1.000
_cell.length_b   1.000
_cell.length_c   1.000
_cell.angle_alpha   90.00
_cell.angle_beta   90.00
_cell.angle_gamma   90.00
#
_symmetry.space_group_name_H-M   'P 1'
#
loop_
_entity.id
_entity.type
_entity.pdbx_description
1 polymer ?
#
loop_
_entity_poly.entity_id
_entity_poly.type
_entity_poly.pdbx_seq_one_letter_code
_entity_poly.pdbx_strand_id
1 'polypeptide(L)'
;MPIDVMFSEISPEPVAAASLGQVYQARLRSTGEVVAVKVQRPGVQSAISLDILILRYLSGLIKKAGKLNTDLQAVVDEWASSLFREMDYKQEARNGVKFRQLYGSIQDVVVPEMNLALTTRKVLIMQWLEGQKLAGVKDLYLVEVGVYCSFNQLLEYGFYHADPHPGNLLRTYDGKLAYLDFGMMGEFKQEYRDGFIEACLHLVNRDYSALAKDFVTLGLIPPTSDKAAVTEALTGVFRDAVAKGVRNVSFGDLLGDLGFTMYKFKFQIPSYFSLVIRSLAVLEGIAIGINPEYKVLGSTYPWIARKVLTDSSPKLKASLRALLYKDGQFRIDRLESLLSESLRAKTERTLIENQNGGTDSKVVIKQILSFTLDDKGAFVREILLEEFSKGMVALGVATLDSVTNAVATSLPFSPSRPSSMTDEDITNLRNLQRLLLLISGLQENENPSMVNGVRTSNKQMISLNGAPVALQQFEAVQEYLPLLSVLPELPQEMQQQLLRLPADFAGKLASRVAARTLKRVFL
;
A
#
# COMPACT_ATOMS: atom_id res chain seq x y z
N MET A 1 29.44 -34.45 -13.40
CA MET A 1 30.24 -34.99 -12.28
C MET A 1 29.45 -36.12 -11.65
N PRO A 2 30.12 -37.20 -11.19
CA PRO A 2 29.47 -38.25 -10.42
C PRO A 2 28.80 -37.69 -9.15
N ILE A 3 27.67 -38.28 -8.74
CA ILE A 3 26.84 -37.80 -7.61
C ILE A 3 27.60 -37.91 -6.28
N ASP A 4 28.33 -39.01 -6.11
CA ASP A 4 29.17 -39.37 -4.97
C ASP A 4 30.34 -38.39 -4.74
N VAL A 5 30.81 -37.73 -5.80
CA VAL A 5 31.81 -36.65 -5.69
C VAL A 5 31.19 -35.36 -5.15
N MET A 6 29.93 -35.10 -5.50
CA MET A 6 29.21 -33.87 -5.16
C MET A 6 28.59 -33.89 -3.76
N PHE A 7 28.00 -35.03 -3.40
CA PHE A 7 27.24 -35.19 -2.18
C PHE A 7 27.86 -36.26 -1.29
N SER A 8 27.91 -36.01 0.01
CA SER A 8 28.26 -37.04 0.99
C SER A 8 27.08 -37.98 1.25
N GLU A 9 25.86 -37.44 1.15
CA GLU A 9 24.60 -38.15 1.37
C GLU A 9 23.55 -37.60 0.38
N ILE A 10 22.69 -38.47 -0.16
CA ILE A 10 21.51 -38.08 -0.93
C ILE A 10 20.39 -39.09 -0.64
N SER A 11 19.15 -38.61 -0.50
CA SER A 11 18.01 -39.47 -0.24
C SER A 11 17.80 -40.44 -1.41
N PRO A 12 17.56 -41.74 -1.14
CA PRO A 12 17.35 -42.72 -2.22
C PRO A 12 16.02 -42.49 -2.94
N GLU A 13 15.02 -41.99 -2.22
CA GLU A 13 13.70 -41.64 -2.74
C GLU A 13 13.50 -40.12 -2.71
N PRO A 14 12.67 -39.59 -3.61
CA PRO A 14 12.32 -38.18 -3.62
C PRO A 14 11.47 -37.84 -2.39
N VAL A 15 11.83 -36.75 -1.70
CA VAL A 15 11.13 -36.26 -0.50
C VAL A 15 9.91 -35.41 -0.85
N ALA A 16 9.86 -34.86 -2.07
CA ALA A 16 8.70 -34.13 -2.58
C ALA A 16 8.60 -34.21 -4.11
N ALA A 17 7.37 -34.08 -4.60
CA ALA A 17 7.10 -33.88 -6.02
C ALA A 17 6.98 -32.38 -6.31
N ALA A 18 7.62 -31.92 -7.38
CA ALA A 18 7.42 -30.60 -7.97
C ALA A 18 6.64 -30.72 -9.29
N SER A 19 6.14 -29.60 -9.83
CA SER A 19 5.36 -29.57 -11.08
C SER A 19 6.03 -30.31 -12.23
N LEU A 20 7.31 -30.02 -12.50
CA LEU A 20 8.10 -30.57 -13.61
C LEU A 20 9.22 -31.52 -13.17
N GLY A 21 9.28 -31.84 -11.87
CA GLY A 21 10.45 -32.48 -11.28
C GLY A 21 10.18 -33.24 -9.98
N GLN A 22 11.27 -33.72 -9.40
CA GLN A 22 11.33 -34.41 -8.11
C GLN A 22 12.38 -33.74 -7.24
N VAL A 23 12.15 -33.66 -5.94
CA VAL A 23 13.07 -33.04 -4.99
C VAL A 23 13.68 -34.13 -4.12
N TYR A 24 15.00 -34.09 -3.98
CA TYR A 24 15.79 -34.95 -3.11
C TYR A 24 16.44 -34.11 -2.01
N GLN A 25 16.61 -34.68 -0.83
CA GLN A 25 17.43 -34.07 0.21
C GLN A 25 18.86 -34.60 0.05
N ALA A 26 19.85 -33.72 0.05
CA ALA A 26 21.25 -34.10 -0.06
C ALA A 26 22.13 -33.29 0.89
N ARG A 27 23.35 -33.76 1.12
CA ARG A 27 24.38 -33.04 1.87
C ARG A 27 25.59 -32.80 0.97
N LEU A 28 25.97 -31.54 0.79
CA LEU A 28 27.13 -31.17 -0.03
C LEU A 28 28.42 -31.69 0.61
N ARG A 29 29.25 -32.40 -0.18
CA ARG A 29 30.53 -32.92 0.33
C ARG A 29 31.53 -31.81 0.67
N SER A 30 31.49 -30.71 -0.07
CA SER A 30 32.44 -29.59 0.08
C SER A 30 32.21 -28.75 1.33
N THR A 31 30.95 -28.53 1.72
CA THR A 31 30.58 -27.62 2.83
C THR A 31 29.91 -28.34 4.00
N GLY A 32 29.35 -29.53 3.79
CA GLY A 32 28.54 -30.25 4.78
C GLY A 32 27.10 -29.75 4.90
N GLU A 33 26.71 -28.74 4.12
CA GLU A 33 25.39 -28.13 4.14
C GLU A 33 24.31 -29.07 3.57
N VAL A 34 23.12 -29.03 4.19
CA VAL A 34 21.94 -29.76 3.70
C VAL A 34 21.24 -28.93 2.64
N VAL A 35 20.96 -29.55 1.50
CA VAL A 35 20.39 -28.90 0.32
C VAL A 35 19.20 -29.68 -0.23
N ALA A 36 18.26 -28.95 -0.81
CA ALA A 36 17.22 -29.49 -1.69
C ALA A 36 17.77 -29.57 -3.12
N VAL A 37 17.68 -30.75 -3.74
CA VAL A 37 18.09 -31.01 -5.12
C VAL A 37 16.84 -31.30 -5.95
N LYS A 38 16.35 -30.31 -6.69
CA LYS A 38 15.18 -30.42 -7.58
C LYS A 38 15.67 -30.84 -8.97
N VAL A 39 15.26 -32.02 -9.43
CA VAL A 39 15.67 -32.64 -10.69
C VAL A 39 14.47 -32.72 -11.63
N GLN A 40 14.62 -32.30 -12.89
CA GLN A 40 13.57 -32.43 -13.90
C GLN A 40 13.33 -33.90 -14.28
N ARG A 41 12.06 -34.24 -14.54
CA ARG A 41 11.72 -35.58 -15.02
C ARG A 41 12.33 -35.83 -16.41
N PRO A 42 12.90 -37.01 -16.67
CA PRO A 42 13.39 -37.35 -18.01
C PRO A 42 12.28 -37.22 -19.06
N GLY A 43 12.58 -36.62 -20.21
CA GLY A 43 11.64 -36.50 -21.33
C GLY A 43 10.53 -35.44 -21.18
N VAL A 44 10.45 -34.73 -20.05
CA VAL A 44 9.37 -33.74 -19.79
C VAL A 44 9.27 -32.67 -20.87
N GLN A 45 10.42 -32.17 -21.34
CA GLN A 45 10.48 -31.15 -22.39
C GLN A 45 9.90 -31.66 -23.71
N SER A 46 10.20 -32.90 -24.10
CA SER A 46 9.69 -33.49 -25.34
C SER A 46 8.19 -33.74 -25.26
N ALA A 47 7.70 -34.24 -24.12
CA ALA A 47 6.29 -34.47 -23.88
C ALA A 47 5.50 -33.15 -23.95
N ILE A 48 5.92 -32.13 -23.21
CA ILE A 48 5.28 -30.80 -23.21
C ILE A 48 5.30 -30.16 -24.61
N SER A 49 6.40 -30.31 -25.35
CA SER A 49 6.50 -29.79 -26.73
C SER A 49 5.47 -30.42 -27.66
N LEU A 50 5.23 -31.73 -27.53
CA LEU A 50 4.23 -32.45 -28.31
C LEU A 50 2.80 -32.01 -27.92
N ASP A 51 2.52 -31.88 -26.62
CA ASP A 51 1.22 -31.43 -26.13
C ASP A 51 0.88 -30.03 -26.64
N ILE A 52 1.84 -29.10 -26.58
CA ILE A 52 1.69 -27.74 -27.10
C ILE A 52 1.42 -27.76 -28.61
N LEU A 53 2.13 -28.60 -29.37
CA LEU A 53 1.91 -28.73 -30.82
C LEU A 53 0.47 -29.19 -31.12
N ILE A 54 -0.02 -30.19 -30.39
CA ILE A 54 -1.39 -30.71 -30.53
C ILE A 54 -2.41 -29.62 -30.17
N LEU A 55 -2.25 -28.94 -29.04
CA LEU A 55 -3.14 -27.86 -28.60
C LEU A 55 -3.16 -26.69 -29.60
N ARG A 56 -2.01 -26.33 -30.15
CA ARG A 56 -1.88 -25.26 -31.16
C ARG A 56 -2.53 -25.64 -32.50
N TYR A 57 -2.48 -26.91 -32.86
CA TYR A 57 -3.18 -27.44 -34.04
C TYR A 57 -4.71 -27.44 -33.83
N LEU A 58 -5.19 -27.97 -32.71
CA LEU A 58 -6.61 -28.02 -32.36
C LEU A 58 -7.22 -26.62 -32.25
N SER A 59 -6.53 -25.68 -31.60
CA SER A 59 -6.97 -24.28 -31.51
C SER A 59 -7.14 -23.63 -32.89
N GLY A 60 -6.25 -23.94 -33.85
CA GLY A 60 -6.38 -23.51 -35.24
C GLY A 60 -7.62 -24.09 -35.95
N LEU A 61 -7.95 -25.35 -35.70
CA LEU A 61 -9.16 -25.99 -36.23
C LEU A 61 -10.43 -25.38 -35.63
N ILE A 62 -10.47 -25.18 -34.31
CA ILE A 62 -11.61 -24.59 -33.60
C ILE A 62 -11.85 -23.16 -34.08
N LYS A 63 -10.80 -22.36 -34.28
CA LYS A 63 -10.91 -21.00 -34.82
C LYS A 63 -11.58 -20.98 -36.20
N LYS A 64 -11.24 -21.93 -37.08
CA LYS A 64 -11.85 -22.08 -38.41
C LYS A 64 -13.31 -22.54 -38.35
N ALA A 65 -13.64 -23.45 -37.42
CA ALA A 65 -14.98 -24.03 -37.31
C ALA A 65 -15.98 -23.16 -36.54
N GLY A 66 -15.54 -22.45 -35.50
CA GLY A 66 -16.42 -21.84 -34.49
C GLY A 66 -16.65 -20.34 -34.60
N LYS A 67 -16.04 -19.62 -35.57
CA LYS A 67 -16.07 -18.14 -35.66
C LYS A 67 -15.84 -17.45 -34.31
N LEU A 68 -14.96 -17.99 -33.47
CA LEU A 68 -14.62 -17.38 -32.19
C LEU A 68 -13.83 -16.09 -32.44
N ASN A 69 -14.22 -15.00 -31.78
CA ASN A 69 -13.51 -13.72 -31.83
C ASN A 69 -12.20 -13.71 -31.02
N THR A 70 -11.90 -14.79 -30.29
CA THR A 70 -10.69 -14.93 -29.48
C THR A 70 -9.61 -15.68 -30.25
N ASP A 71 -8.37 -15.18 -30.21
CA ASP A 71 -7.24 -15.89 -30.82
C ASP A 71 -6.74 -17.01 -29.92
N LEU A 72 -7.38 -18.19 -29.99
CA LEU A 72 -7.01 -19.34 -29.17
C LEU A 72 -5.54 -19.77 -29.39
N GLN A 73 -4.98 -19.57 -30.58
CA GLN A 73 -3.57 -19.90 -30.84
C GLN A 73 -2.63 -18.99 -30.06
N ALA A 74 -2.95 -17.69 -29.98
CA ALA A 74 -2.17 -16.75 -29.17
C ALA A 74 -2.20 -17.12 -27.68
N VAL A 75 -3.35 -17.58 -27.17
CA VAL A 75 -3.46 -18.06 -25.78
C VAL A 75 -2.57 -19.29 -25.55
N VAL A 76 -2.60 -20.26 -26.46
CA VAL A 76 -1.73 -21.44 -26.39
C VAL A 76 -0.26 -21.06 -26.45
N ASP A 77 0.12 -20.15 -27.35
CA ASP A 77 1.50 -19.68 -27.51
C ASP A 77 2.01 -18.95 -26.24
N GLU A 78 1.16 -18.16 -25.57
CA GLU A 78 1.49 -17.50 -24.31
C GLU A 78 1.67 -18.51 -23.16
N TRP A 79 0.77 -19.49 -23.05
CA TRP A 79 0.87 -20.57 -22.07
C TRP A 79 2.13 -21.41 -22.28
N ALA A 80 2.40 -21.79 -23.53
CA ALA A 80 3.60 -22.51 -23.94
C ALA A 80 4.86 -21.74 -23.51
N SER A 81 4.93 -20.44 -23.82
CA SER A 81 6.07 -19.61 -23.43
C SER A 81 6.27 -19.59 -21.91
N SER A 82 5.20 -19.62 -21.11
CA SER A 82 5.33 -19.70 -19.65
C SER A 82 5.93 -21.04 -19.20
N LEU A 83 5.41 -22.16 -19.70
CA LEU A 83 5.90 -23.51 -19.36
C LEU A 83 7.37 -23.71 -19.74
N PHE A 84 7.79 -23.19 -20.91
CA PHE A 84 9.20 -23.26 -21.32
C PHE A 84 10.12 -22.43 -20.43
N ARG A 85 9.64 -21.31 -19.87
CA ARG A 85 10.42 -20.52 -18.89
C ARG A 85 10.60 -21.28 -17.57
N GLU A 86 9.58 -22.00 -17.12
CA GLU A 86 9.65 -22.83 -15.90
C GLU A 86 10.60 -24.04 -16.06
N MET A 87 10.88 -24.47 -17.28
CA MET A 87 11.87 -25.53 -17.56
C MET A 87 13.33 -25.06 -17.51
N ASP A 88 13.63 -23.78 -17.29
CA ASP A 88 15.01 -23.32 -17.09
C ASP A 88 15.29 -23.07 -15.59
N TYR A 89 15.79 -24.09 -14.91
CA TYR A 89 16.15 -23.99 -13.50
C TYR A 89 17.28 -23.01 -13.20
N LYS A 90 18.09 -22.58 -14.20
CA LYS A 90 19.02 -21.48 -13.99
C LYS A 90 18.28 -20.15 -13.82
N GLN A 91 17.18 -19.98 -14.55
CA GLN A 91 16.35 -18.79 -14.42
C GLN A 91 15.61 -18.80 -13.07
N GLU A 92 15.06 -19.93 -12.67
CA GLU A 92 14.44 -20.10 -11.34
C GLU A 92 15.43 -19.76 -10.21
N ALA A 93 16.67 -20.24 -10.27
CA ALA A 93 17.68 -19.93 -9.25
C ALA A 93 18.03 -18.44 -9.21
N ARG A 94 18.19 -17.79 -10.37
CA ARG A 94 18.44 -16.34 -10.45
C ARG A 94 17.28 -15.53 -9.90
N ASN A 95 16.06 -15.96 -10.19
CA ASN A 95 14.84 -15.38 -9.64
C ASN A 95 14.82 -15.48 -8.12
N GLY A 96 15.17 -16.65 -7.56
CA GLY A 96 15.29 -16.84 -6.11
C GLY A 96 16.33 -15.94 -5.45
N VAL A 97 17.50 -15.78 -6.07
CA VAL A 97 18.53 -14.84 -5.59
C VAL A 97 18.00 -13.41 -5.58
N LYS A 98 17.38 -12.97 -6.68
CA LYS A 98 16.79 -11.62 -6.78
C LYS A 98 15.68 -11.43 -5.76
N PHE A 99 14.82 -12.43 -5.56
CA PHE A 99 13.75 -12.39 -4.57
C PHE A 99 14.31 -12.27 -3.14
N ARG A 100 15.33 -13.05 -2.79
CA ARG A 100 16.03 -12.95 -1.49
C ARG A 100 16.64 -11.57 -1.27
N GLN A 101 17.25 -10.99 -2.29
CA GLN A 101 17.84 -9.65 -2.20
C GLN A 101 16.80 -8.55 -1.95
N LEU A 102 15.64 -8.63 -2.60
CA LEU A 102 14.60 -7.60 -2.50
C LEU A 102 13.71 -7.76 -1.26
N TYR A 103 13.42 -9.00 -0.85
CA TYR A 103 12.40 -9.30 0.15
C TYR A 103 12.91 -10.09 1.35
N GLY A 104 14.14 -10.59 1.33
CA GLY A 104 14.71 -11.38 2.44
C GLY A 104 14.94 -10.57 3.72
N SER A 105 14.86 -9.24 3.67
CA SER A 105 14.88 -8.36 4.85
C SER A 105 13.49 -8.10 5.44
N ILE A 106 12.42 -8.59 4.80
CA ILE A 106 11.09 -8.51 5.37
C ILE A 106 11.03 -9.43 6.59
N GLN A 107 10.54 -8.89 7.71
CA GLN A 107 10.32 -9.64 8.93
C GLN A 107 9.48 -10.90 8.65
N ASP A 108 9.94 -12.02 9.20
CA ASP A 108 9.31 -13.33 9.09
C ASP A 108 9.14 -13.87 7.66
N VAL A 109 9.87 -13.33 6.69
CA VAL A 109 10.03 -13.92 5.36
C VAL A 109 11.39 -14.60 5.25
N VAL A 110 11.39 -15.84 4.77
CA VAL A 110 12.58 -16.63 4.51
C VAL A 110 12.60 -17.06 3.05
N VAL A 111 13.79 -17.01 2.46
CA VAL A 111 14.03 -17.40 1.06
C VAL A 111 15.28 -18.27 1.06
N PRO A 112 15.27 -19.51 0.56
CA PRO A 112 16.44 -20.38 0.60
C PRO A 112 17.59 -19.78 -0.21
N GLU A 113 18.82 -20.02 0.22
CA GLU A 113 19.99 -19.67 -0.58
C GLU A 113 20.11 -20.57 -1.82
N MET A 114 20.30 -19.95 -2.97
CA MET A 114 20.39 -20.66 -4.25
C MET A 114 21.86 -20.95 -4.58
N ASN A 115 22.20 -22.21 -4.80
CA ASN A 115 23.55 -22.59 -5.21
C ASN A 115 23.68 -22.50 -6.73
N LEU A 116 24.03 -21.30 -7.23
CA LEU A 116 24.15 -21.03 -8.66
C LEU A 116 25.26 -21.83 -9.34
N ALA A 117 26.35 -22.14 -8.62
CA ALA A 117 27.51 -22.85 -9.17
C ALA A 117 27.16 -24.29 -9.54
N LEU A 118 26.29 -24.93 -8.76
CA LEU A 118 25.88 -26.32 -8.96
C LEU A 118 24.54 -26.46 -9.69
N THR A 119 23.83 -25.35 -9.90
CA THR A 119 22.57 -25.34 -10.64
C THR A 119 22.79 -25.39 -12.15
N THR A 120 22.05 -26.27 -12.81
CA THR A 120 22.00 -26.43 -14.26
C THR A 120 20.59 -26.14 -14.78
N ARG A 121 20.35 -26.27 -16.08
CA ARG A 121 18.98 -26.10 -16.63
C ARG A 121 17.99 -27.17 -16.14
N LYS A 122 18.48 -28.34 -15.73
CA LYS A 122 17.66 -29.51 -15.36
C LYS A 122 17.74 -29.89 -13.88
N VAL A 123 18.68 -29.28 -13.15
CA VAL A 123 18.90 -29.55 -11.72
C VAL A 123 19.09 -28.23 -11.00
N LEU A 124 18.22 -27.94 -10.03
CA LEU A 124 18.28 -26.80 -9.13
C LEU A 124 18.77 -27.27 -7.77
N ILE A 125 19.75 -26.56 -7.20
CA ILE A 125 20.24 -26.81 -5.84
C ILE A 125 20.03 -25.56 -5.00
N MET A 126 19.34 -25.71 -3.87
CA MET A 126 19.07 -24.64 -2.93
C MET A 126 19.17 -25.13 -1.48
N GLN A 127 19.30 -24.21 -0.54
CA GLN A 127 19.30 -24.48 0.89
C GLN A 127 18.06 -25.30 1.28
N TRP A 128 18.26 -26.33 2.08
CA TRP A 128 17.16 -27.09 2.67
C TRP A 128 16.50 -26.27 3.79
N LEU A 129 15.18 -26.10 3.72
CA LEU A 129 14.39 -25.46 4.77
C LEU A 129 13.38 -26.46 5.34
N GLU A 130 13.31 -26.51 6.67
CA GLU A 130 12.40 -27.40 7.39
C GLU A 130 11.18 -26.67 7.91
N GLY A 131 10.03 -27.34 7.86
CA GLY A 131 8.77 -26.76 8.27
C GLY A 131 7.56 -27.57 7.83
N GLN A 132 6.39 -26.95 7.95
CA GLN A 132 5.10 -27.50 7.57
C GLN A 132 4.50 -26.67 6.44
N LYS A 133 3.82 -27.31 5.47
CA LYS A 133 3.17 -26.57 4.37
C LYS A 133 2.15 -25.59 4.95
N LEU A 134 2.13 -24.36 4.45
CA LEU A 134 1.26 -23.31 4.97
C LEU A 134 -0.22 -23.72 4.88
N ALA A 135 -0.65 -24.40 3.83
CA ALA A 135 -2.03 -24.93 3.74
C ALA A 135 -2.44 -25.87 4.88
N GLY A 136 -1.47 -26.57 5.49
CA GLY A 136 -1.72 -27.48 6.60
C GLY A 136 -1.75 -26.79 7.97
N VAL A 137 -1.13 -25.60 8.07
CA VAL A 137 -1.08 -24.84 9.32
C VAL A 137 -2.07 -23.69 9.20
N LYS A 138 -3.12 -23.71 10.02
CA LYS A 138 -4.12 -22.63 10.11
C LYS A 138 -3.54 -21.38 10.80
N ASP A 139 -2.46 -20.86 10.24
CA ASP A 139 -1.68 -19.74 10.75
C ASP A 139 -2.01 -18.48 9.94
N LEU A 140 -3.02 -17.73 10.41
CA LEU A 140 -3.48 -16.52 9.72
C LEU A 140 -2.37 -15.47 9.66
N TYR A 141 -1.51 -15.41 10.67
CA TYR A 141 -0.40 -14.46 10.72
C TYR A 141 0.53 -14.62 9.53
N LEU A 142 0.95 -15.85 9.22
CA LEU A 142 1.85 -16.08 8.09
C LEU A 142 1.17 -15.83 6.74
N VAL A 143 -0.15 -15.97 6.67
CA VAL A 143 -0.90 -15.56 5.48
C VAL A 143 -0.87 -14.04 5.32
N GLU A 144 -1.01 -13.28 6.40
CA GLU A 144 -0.87 -11.82 6.40
C GLU A 144 0.56 -11.38 6.04
N VAL A 145 1.59 -12.09 6.53
CA VAL A 145 3.00 -11.88 6.10
C VAL A 145 3.13 -12.12 4.59
N GLY A 146 2.49 -13.16 4.06
CA GLY A 146 2.48 -13.47 2.63
C GLY A 146 1.80 -12.39 1.80
N VAL A 147 0.63 -11.92 2.24
CA VAL A 147 -0.10 -10.79 1.63
C VAL A 147 0.75 -9.52 1.67
N TYR A 148 1.37 -9.22 2.81
CA TYR A 148 2.28 -8.09 2.96
C TYR A 148 3.47 -8.17 2.00
N CYS A 149 4.11 -9.33 1.89
CA CYS A 149 5.20 -9.58 0.97
C CYS A 149 4.74 -9.38 -0.50
N SER A 150 3.58 -9.92 -0.87
CA SER A 150 2.99 -9.73 -2.21
C SER A 150 2.72 -8.27 -2.53
N PHE A 151 2.23 -7.47 -1.58
CA PHE A 151 2.03 -6.04 -1.81
C PHE A 151 3.35 -5.27 -1.93
N ASN A 152 4.39 -5.60 -1.16
CA ASN A 152 5.73 -5.04 -1.38
C ASN A 152 6.26 -5.38 -2.77
N GLN A 153 5.99 -6.60 -3.24
CA GLN A 153 6.40 -7.01 -4.58
C GLN A 153 5.74 -6.16 -5.67
N LEU A 154 4.45 -5.86 -5.51
CA LEU A 154 3.69 -5.06 -6.46
C LEU A 154 4.05 -3.56 -6.39
N LEU A 155 4.17 -3.01 -5.19
CA LEU A 155 4.25 -1.57 -4.99
C LEU A 155 5.68 -1.05 -4.89
N GLU A 156 6.61 -1.80 -4.30
CA GLU A 156 7.95 -1.30 -3.97
C GLU A 156 8.96 -1.54 -5.09
N TYR A 157 9.11 -2.78 -5.54
CA TYR A 157 10.16 -3.15 -6.52
C TYR A 157 9.61 -3.63 -7.86
N GLY A 158 8.35 -4.07 -7.91
CA GLY A 158 7.71 -4.60 -9.11
C GLY A 158 8.15 -6.01 -9.51
N PHE A 159 9.02 -6.67 -8.76
CA PHE A 159 9.41 -8.06 -9.03
C PHE A 159 8.52 -9.01 -8.20
N TYR A 160 7.56 -9.67 -8.83
CA TYR A 160 6.49 -10.36 -8.11
C TYR A 160 6.41 -11.85 -8.40
N HIS A 161 5.97 -12.58 -7.39
CA HIS A 161 5.68 -13.99 -7.42
C HIS A 161 4.27 -14.20 -7.95
N ALA A 162 4.15 -14.81 -9.13
CA ALA A 162 2.89 -14.93 -9.84
C ALA A 162 2.02 -16.10 -9.37
N ASP A 163 2.60 -17.08 -8.67
CA ASP A 163 1.87 -18.27 -8.21
C ASP A 163 2.30 -18.73 -6.80
N PRO A 164 1.97 -17.98 -5.72
CA PRO A 164 2.29 -18.37 -4.34
C PRO A 164 1.37 -19.51 -3.87
N HIS A 165 1.30 -20.59 -4.65
CA HIS A 165 0.48 -21.76 -4.35
C HIS A 165 0.85 -22.30 -2.96
N PRO A 166 -0.12 -22.80 -2.16
CA PRO A 166 0.14 -23.25 -0.79
C PRO A 166 1.20 -24.37 -0.67
N GLY A 167 1.48 -25.08 -1.77
CA GLY A 167 2.56 -26.07 -1.84
C GLY A 167 3.97 -25.48 -1.89
N ASN A 168 4.11 -24.21 -2.30
CA ASN A 168 5.37 -23.48 -2.42
C ASN A 168 5.65 -22.57 -1.21
N LEU A 169 4.73 -22.55 -0.25
CA LEU A 169 4.82 -21.79 0.99
C LEU A 169 4.95 -22.74 2.18
N LEU A 170 5.96 -22.49 3.02
CA LEU A 170 6.28 -23.31 4.17
C LEU A 170 6.32 -22.45 5.42
N ARG A 171 5.64 -22.89 6.48
CA ARG A 171 5.86 -22.38 7.83
C ARG A 171 7.07 -23.09 8.42
N THR A 172 8.16 -22.37 8.63
CA THR A 172 9.34 -22.92 9.31
C THR A 172 9.06 -23.16 10.80
N TYR A 173 9.86 -24.00 11.45
CA TYR A 173 9.66 -24.30 12.89
C TYR A 173 9.91 -23.09 13.79
N ASP A 174 10.72 -22.13 13.37
CA ASP A 174 10.92 -20.84 14.03
C ASP A 174 9.80 -19.81 13.72
N GLY A 175 8.73 -20.22 13.05
CA GLY A 175 7.52 -19.41 12.87
C GLY A 175 7.61 -18.39 11.75
N LYS A 176 8.39 -18.64 10.69
CA LYS A 176 8.53 -17.75 9.53
C LYS A 176 7.91 -18.34 8.26
N LEU A 177 7.59 -17.48 7.32
CA LEU A 177 7.08 -17.84 5.99
C LEU A 177 8.24 -18.03 5.00
N ALA A 178 8.49 -19.26 4.60
CA ALA A 178 9.46 -19.61 3.58
C ALA A 178 8.82 -19.78 2.19
N TYR A 179 9.43 -19.14 1.18
CA TYR A 179 9.11 -19.30 -0.24
C TYR A 179 10.05 -20.33 -0.88
N LEU A 180 9.52 -21.32 -1.60
CA LEU A 180 10.31 -22.45 -2.11
C LEU A 180 10.41 -22.52 -3.64
N ASP A 181 9.48 -21.92 -4.37
CA ASP A 181 9.45 -21.95 -5.84
C ASP A 181 9.61 -20.53 -6.37
N PHE A 182 10.37 -20.37 -7.46
CA PHE A 182 10.59 -19.07 -8.13
C PHE A 182 10.51 -19.21 -9.65
N GLY A 183 9.84 -20.25 -10.14
CA GLY A 183 9.66 -20.54 -11.56
C GLY A 183 8.74 -19.52 -12.23
N MET A 184 7.73 -19.04 -11.50
CA MET A 184 6.76 -18.05 -11.99
C MET A 184 6.98 -16.68 -11.34
N MET A 185 7.95 -15.93 -11.87
CA MET A 185 8.19 -14.53 -11.50
C MET A 185 7.86 -13.58 -12.66
N GLY A 186 7.35 -12.40 -12.32
CA GLY A 186 7.08 -11.33 -13.27
C GLY A 186 7.66 -9.99 -12.82
N GLU A 187 7.65 -9.02 -13.74
CA GLU A 187 8.12 -7.66 -13.49
C GLU A 187 7.09 -6.60 -13.88
N PHE A 188 6.85 -5.63 -13.00
CA PHE A 188 6.09 -4.42 -13.25
C PHE A 188 7.02 -3.24 -13.46
N LYS A 189 6.88 -2.60 -14.64
CA LYS A 189 7.45 -1.28 -14.87
C LYS A 189 6.90 -0.28 -13.86
N GLN A 190 7.73 0.69 -13.47
CA GLN A 190 7.35 1.74 -12.51
C GLN A 190 6.04 2.44 -12.90
N GLU A 191 5.85 2.74 -14.19
CA GLU A 191 4.64 3.40 -14.70
C GLU A 191 3.33 2.67 -14.34
N TYR A 192 3.33 1.34 -14.43
CA TYR A 192 2.17 0.51 -14.07
C TYR A 192 1.98 0.41 -12.56
N ARG A 193 3.06 0.43 -11.77
CA ARG A 193 2.99 0.45 -10.31
C ARG A 193 2.37 1.75 -9.82
N ASP A 194 2.84 2.88 -10.34
CA ASP A 194 2.29 4.19 -10.01
C ASP A 194 0.81 4.27 -10.43
N GLY A 195 0.46 3.78 -11.61
CA GLY A 195 -0.93 3.70 -12.07
C GLY A 195 -1.82 2.81 -11.20
N PHE A 196 -1.29 1.69 -10.67
CA PHE A 196 -2.03 0.82 -9.77
C PHE A 196 -2.29 1.50 -8.42
N ILE A 197 -1.29 2.19 -7.86
CA ILE A 197 -1.44 2.96 -6.62
C ILE A 197 -2.47 4.09 -6.80
N GLU A 198 -2.42 4.81 -7.92
CA GLU A 198 -3.42 5.83 -8.27
C GLU A 198 -4.83 5.26 -8.36
N ALA A 199 -5.00 4.12 -9.03
CA ALA A 199 -6.29 3.44 -9.10
C ALA A 199 -6.81 3.07 -7.72
N CYS A 200 -5.96 2.54 -6.83
CA CYS A 200 -6.34 2.28 -5.43
C CYS A 200 -6.77 3.57 -4.70
N LEU A 201 -6.05 4.68 -4.90
CA LEU A 201 -6.39 5.96 -4.30
C LEU A 201 -7.72 6.53 -4.81
N HIS A 202 -7.97 6.49 -6.12
CA HIS A 202 -9.21 6.98 -6.70
C HIS A 202 -10.40 6.11 -6.28
N LEU A 203 -10.21 4.79 -6.21
CA LEU A 203 -11.22 3.87 -5.70
C LEU A 203 -11.64 4.20 -4.26
N VAL A 204 -10.66 4.34 -3.36
CA VAL A 204 -10.89 4.67 -1.95
C VAL A 204 -11.59 6.03 -1.79
N ASN A 205 -11.21 7.00 -2.61
CA ASN A 205 -11.81 8.33 -2.59
C ASN A 205 -13.16 8.42 -3.28
N ARG A 206 -13.66 7.33 -3.86
CA ARG A 206 -14.89 7.29 -4.67
C ARG A 206 -14.82 8.23 -5.88
N ASP A 207 -13.62 8.46 -6.40
CA ASP A 207 -13.39 9.22 -7.63
C ASP A 207 -13.40 8.28 -8.84
N TYR A 208 -14.62 7.86 -9.22
CA TYR A 208 -14.80 6.89 -10.31
C TYR A 208 -14.45 7.46 -11.69
N SER A 209 -14.45 8.78 -11.83
CA SER A 209 -14.03 9.47 -13.07
C SER A 209 -12.53 9.32 -13.27
N ALA A 210 -11.75 9.61 -12.21
CA ALA A 210 -10.31 9.41 -12.24
C ALA A 210 -9.94 7.92 -12.34
N LEU A 211 -10.66 7.04 -11.63
CA LEU A 211 -10.47 5.58 -11.70
C LEU A 211 -10.64 5.03 -13.13
N ALA A 212 -11.64 5.51 -13.88
CA ALA A 212 -11.84 5.11 -15.27
C ALA A 212 -10.65 5.53 -16.17
N LYS A 213 -10.05 6.69 -15.90
CA LYS A 213 -8.84 7.15 -16.60
C LYS A 213 -7.62 6.28 -16.26
N ASP A 214 -7.50 5.83 -15.02
CA ASP A 214 -6.42 4.92 -14.63
C ASP A 214 -6.55 3.58 -15.34
N PHE A 215 -7.76 3.07 -15.50
CA PHE A 215 -7.99 1.79 -16.18
C PHE A 215 -7.58 1.85 -17.66
N VAL A 216 -7.74 3.01 -18.32
CA VAL A 216 -7.18 3.23 -19.66
C VAL A 216 -5.65 3.28 -19.61
N THR A 217 -5.08 3.98 -18.61
CA THR A 217 -3.61 4.11 -18.44
C THR A 217 -2.94 2.76 -18.15
N LEU A 218 -3.61 1.89 -17.40
CA LEU A 218 -3.16 0.54 -17.06
C LEU A 218 -3.34 -0.46 -18.21
N GLY A 219 -3.94 -0.04 -19.32
CA GLY A 219 -4.23 -0.89 -20.47
C GLY A 219 -5.39 -1.86 -20.25
N LEU A 220 -6.17 -1.70 -19.17
CA LEU A 220 -7.33 -2.52 -18.87
C LEU A 220 -8.50 -2.22 -19.83
N ILE A 221 -8.59 -0.96 -20.27
CA ILE A 221 -9.63 -0.48 -21.17
C ILE A 221 -8.99 0.17 -22.40
N PRO A 222 -9.46 -0.15 -23.63
CA PRO A 222 -9.02 0.54 -24.82
C PRO A 222 -9.27 2.06 -24.73
N PRO A 223 -8.34 2.91 -25.22
CA PRO A 223 -8.54 4.37 -25.20
C PRO A 223 -9.71 4.84 -26.07
N THR A 224 -10.22 3.98 -26.95
CA THR A 224 -11.38 4.22 -27.82
C THR A 224 -12.73 3.97 -27.13
N SER A 225 -12.74 3.44 -25.90
CA SER A 225 -13.98 3.14 -25.18
C SER A 225 -14.67 4.41 -24.69
N ASP A 226 -16.01 4.39 -24.66
CA ASP A 226 -16.82 5.50 -24.13
C ASP A 226 -16.55 5.66 -22.63
N LYS A 227 -15.84 6.74 -22.29
CA LYS A 227 -15.45 7.06 -20.91
C LYS A 227 -16.66 7.25 -20.00
N ALA A 228 -17.74 7.86 -20.48
CA ALA A 228 -18.92 8.11 -19.64
C ALA A 228 -19.60 6.80 -19.25
N ALA A 229 -19.79 5.91 -20.23
CA ALA A 229 -20.38 4.60 -20.00
C ALA A 229 -19.48 3.68 -19.13
N VAL A 230 -18.16 3.75 -19.31
CA VAL A 230 -17.19 3.06 -18.45
C VAL A 230 -17.28 3.59 -17.02
N THR A 231 -17.22 4.91 -16.82
CA THR A 231 -17.33 5.51 -15.49
C THR A 231 -18.65 5.11 -14.82
N GLU A 232 -19.77 5.14 -15.52
CA GLU A 232 -21.06 4.71 -14.97
C GLU A 232 -21.03 3.24 -14.50
N ALA A 233 -20.47 2.35 -15.32
CA ALA A 233 -20.39 0.94 -14.99
C ALA A 233 -19.44 0.65 -13.81
N LEU A 234 -18.26 1.27 -13.80
CA LEU A 234 -17.33 1.19 -12.66
C LEU A 234 -17.93 1.80 -11.40
N THR A 235 -18.68 2.90 -11.52
CA THR A 235 -19.42 3.51 -10.41
C THR A 235 -20.43 2.52 -9.84
N GLY A 236 -21.14 1.75 -10.66
CA GLY A 236 -22.05 0.69 -10.19
C GLY A 236 -21.33 -0.33 -9.31
N VAL A 237 -20.31 -0.99 -9.86
CA VAL A 237 -19.56 -2.07 -9.19
C VAL A 237 -18.89 -1.57 -7.90
N PHE A 238 -18.15 -0.47 -7.98
CA PHE A 238 -17.34 -0.02 -6.87
C PHE A 238 -18.11 0.77 -5.81
N ARG A 239 -19.24 1.41 -6.16
CA ARG A 239 -20.10 2.06 -5.15
C ARG A 239 -20.69 1.04 -4.19
N ASP A 240 -21.14 -0.11 -4.68
CA ASP A 240 -21.70 -1.16 -3.85
C ASP A 240 -20.62 -1.79 -2.95
N ALA A 241 -19.42 -1.99 -3.51
CA ALA A 241 -18.25 -2.43 -2.75
C ALA A 241 -17.87 -1.44 -1.64
N VAL A 242 -17.75 -0.14 -1.96
CA VAL A 242 -17.38 0.89 -0.99
C VAL A 242 -18.50 1.18 0.01
N ALA A 243 -19.78 1.02 -0.37
CA ALA A 243 -20.92 1.16 0.55
C ALA A 243 -20.96 0.07 1.61
N LYS A 244 -20.54 -1.16 1.28
CA LYS A 244 -20.30 -2.25 2.24
C LYS A 244 -19.08 -1.97 3.14
N GLY A 245 -18.25 -1.00 2.77
CA GLY A 245 -16.96 -0.68 3.38
C GLY A 245 -15.84 -1.47 2.71
N VAL A 246 -14.76 -0.80 2.27
CA VAL A 246 -13.62 -1.43 1.55
C VAL A 246 -13.06 -2.64 2.31
N ARG A 247 -13.14 -2.61 3.65
CA ARG A 247 -12.69 -3.69 4.55
C ARG A 247 -13.54 -4.94 4.52
N ASN A 248 -14.77 -4.87 4.01
CA ASN A 248 -15.74 -5.97 3.96
C ASN A 248 -15.85 -6.59 2.56
N VAL A 249 -15.12 -6.04 1.59
CA VAL A 249 -15.18 -6.47 0.19
C VAL A 249 -14.19 -7.60 -0.04
N SER A 250 -14.68 -8.75 -0.50
CA SER A 250 -13.87 -9.86 -0.99
C SER A 250 -13.23 -9.46 -2.32
N PHE A 251 -11.94 -9.73 -2.49
CA PHE A 251 -11.26 -9.45 -3.76
C PHE A 251 -11.81 -10.33 -4.89
N GLY A 252 -12.13 -11.60 -4.58
CA GLY A 252 -12.80 -12.51 -5.51
C GLY A 252 -14.15 -11.98 -6.02
N ASP A 253 -15.01 -11.48 -5.12
CA ASP A 253 -16.35 -10.96 -5.49
C ASP A 253 -16.23 -9.72 -6.38
N LEU A 254 -15.35 -8.80 -6.01
CA LEU A 254 -15.07 -7.57 -6.76
C LEU A 254 -14.55 -7.87 -8.17
N LEU A 255 -13.70 -8.91 -8.31
CA LEU A 255 -13.23 -9.36 -9.61
C LEU A 255 -14.37 -9.98 -10.45
N GLY A 256 -15.26 -10.73 -9.81
CA GLY A 256 -16.46 -11.30 -10.45
C GLY A 256 -17.40 -10.22 -10.99
N ASP A 257 -17.71 -9.21 -10.16
CA ASP A 257 -18.56 -8.08 -10.54
C ASP A 257 -17.92 -7.24 -11.66
N LEU A 258 -16.60 -7.05 -11.59
CA LEU A 258 -15.85 -6.43 -12.67
C LEU A 258 -15.92 -7.29 -13.94
N GLY A 259 -15.83 -8.61 -13.84
CA GLY A 259 -15.91 -9.56 -14.95
C GLY A 259 -17.19 -9.44 -15.79
N PHE A 260 -18.33 -9.24 -15.14
CA PHE A 260 -19.59 -8.98 -15.84
C PHE A 260 -19.54 -7.66 -16.62
N THR A 261 -18.95 -6.63 -16.03
CA THR A 261 -18.74 -5.31 -16.66
C THR A 261 -17.72 -5.37 -17.80
N MET A 262 -16.69 -6.23 -17.68
CA MET A 262 -15.60 -6.40 -18.65
C MET A 262 -16.10 -6.90 -20.01
N TYR A 263 -17.15 -7.72 -20.04
CA TYR A 263 -17.77 -8.21 -21.28
C TYR A 263 -18.39 -7.09 -22.12
N LYS A 264 -18.94 -6.05 -21.47
CA LYS A 264 -19.62 -4.93 -22.15
C LYS A 264 -18.65 -3.95 -22.81
N PHE A 265 -17.46 -3.76 -22.23
CA PHE A 265 -16.52 -2.70 -22.64
C PHE A 265 -15.25 -3.21 -23.34
N LYS A 266 -15.21 -4.48 -23.73
CA LYS A 266 -14.04 -5.13 -24.37
C LYS A 266 -12.76 -4.90 -23.56
N PHE A 267 -12.83 -5.10 -22.25
CA PHE A 267 -11.65 -5.04 -21.40
C PHE A 267 -10.59 -6.01 -21.91
N GLN A 268 -9.35 -5.57 -21.89
CA GLN A 268 -8.19 -6.42 -22.12
C GLN A 268 -7.47 -6.47 -20.80
N ILE A 269 -7.39 -7.64 -20.16
CA ILE A 269 -6.56 -7.79 -18.98
C ILE A 269 -5.16 -8.11 -19.48
N PRO A 270 -4.17 -7.22 -19.33
CA PRO A 270 -2.81 -7.54 -19.67
C PRO A 270 -2.35 -8.76 -18.86
N SER A 271 -1.55 -9.64 -19.46
CA SER A 271 -1.20 -10.92 -18.83
C SER A 271 -0.50 -10.75 -17.48
N TYR A 272 0.27 -9.69 -17.28
CA TYR A 272 0.84 -9.36 -15.98
C TYR A 272 -0.21 -9.11 -14.88
N PHE A 273 -1.32 -8.43 -15.18
CA PHE A 273 -2.41 -8.21 -14.22
C PHE A 273 -3.11 -9.51 -13.83
N SER A 274 -3.29 -10.43 -14.80
CA SER A 274 -3.92 -11.72 -14.54
C SER A 274 -3.16 -12.55 -13.50
N LEU A 275 -1.82 -12.48 -13.52
CA LEU A 275 -0.95 -13.18 -12.59
C LEU A 275 -1.01 -12.58 -11.18
N VAL A 276 -1.10 -11.26 -11.06
CA VAL A 276 -1.28 -10.59 -9.77
C VAL A 276 -2.62 -10.95 -9.15
N ILE A 277 -3.68 -10.87 -9.95
CA ILE A 277 -5.03 -11.23 -9.52
C ILE A 277 -5.04 -12.67 -9.00
N ARG A 278 -4.41 -13.61 -9.73
CA ARG A 278 -4.25 -14.99 -9.29
C ARG A 278 -3.50 -15.09 -7.96
N SER A 279 -2.35 -14.43 -7.83
CA SER A 279 -1.55 -14.44 -6.61
C SER A 279 -2.34 -13.97 -5.39
N LEU A 280 -3.07 -12.85 -5.51
CA LEU A 280 -3.86 -12.30 -4.41
C LEU A 280 -5.08 -13.15 -4.09
N ALA A 281 -5.76 -13.69 -5.11
CA ALA A 281 -6.91 -14.58 -4.93
C ALA A 281 -6.52 -15.89 -4.23
N VAL A 282 -5.35 -16.46 -4.53
CA VAL A 282 -4.83 -17.65 -3.85
C VAL A 282 -4.59 -17.36 -2.37
N LEU A 283 -3.93 -16.25 -2.04
CA LEU A 283 -3.68 -15.86 -0.65
C LEU A 283 -4.97 -15.56 0.12
N GLU A 284 -5.93 -14.88 -0.50
CA GLU A 284 -7.26 -14.66 0.09
C GLU A 284 -7.99 -15.99 0.32
N GLY A 285 -7.93 -16.93 -0.63
CA GLY A 285 -8.53 -18.26 -0.48
C GLY A 285 -7.93 -19.05 0.68
N ILE A 286 -6.61 -19.00 0.89
CA ILE A 286 -5.96 -19.60 2.06
C ILE A 286 -6.46 -18.94 3.35
N ALA A 287 -6.53 -17.61 3.37
CA ALA A 287 -6.96 -16.85 4.54
C ALA A 287 -8.43 -17.15 4.91
N ILE A 288 -9.33 -17.21 3.92
CA ILE A 288 -10.76 -17.53 4.11
C ILE A 288 -10.94 -18.95 4.67
N GLY A 289 -10.08 -19.90 4.27
CA GLY A 289 -10.08 -21.25 4.84
C GLY A 289 -9.75 -21.29 6.34
N ILE A 290 -9.13 -20.24 6.87
CA ILE A 290 -8.76 -20.08 8.29
C ILE A 290 -9.77 -19.17 9.01
N ASN A 291 -10.06 -18.01 8.43
CA ASN A 291 -10.98 -17.01 8.92
C ASN A 291 -11.95 -16.59 7.80
N PRO A 292 -13.22 -17.05 7.83
CA PRO A 292 -14.23 -16.75 6.80
C PRO A 292 -14.49 -15.25 6.59
N GLU A 293 -14.25 -14.43 7.61
CA GLU A 293 -14.43 -12.97 7.57
C GLU A 293 -13.22 -12.23 7.00
N TYR A 294 -12.13 -12.94 6.66
CA TYR A 294 -10.91 -12.31 6.15
C TYR A 294 -11.15 -11.65 4.78
N LYS A 295 -10.66 -10.42 4.62
CA LYS A 295 -10.72 -9.64 3.38
C LYS A 295 -9.35 -9.07 3.06
N VAL A 296 -8.76 -9.52 1.94
CA VAL A 296 -7.39 -9.13 1.56
C VAL A 296 -7.27 -7.64 1.25
N LEU A 297 -8.31 -7.01 0.69
CA LEU A 297 -8.32 -5.56 0.44
C LEU A 297 -8.33 -4.74 1.74
N GLY A 298 -9.03 -5.26 2.76
CA GLY A 298 -9.10 -4.62 4.07
C GLY A 298 -7.75 -4.60 4.80
N SER A 299 -7.01 -5.72 4.77
CA SER A 299 -5.69 -5.83 5.40
C SER A 299 -4.59 -5.06 4.65
N THR A 300 -4.82 -4.71 3.38
CA THR A 300 -3.78 -4.11 2.52
C THR A 300 -3.87 -2.60 2.42
N TYR A 301 -5.03 -2.02 2.73
CA TYR A 301 -5.24 -0.59 2.69
C TYR A 301 -4.26 0.23 3.58
N PRO A 302 -3.96 -0.17 4.83
CA PRO A 302 -2.92 0.47 5.65
C PRO A 302 -1.57 0.63 4.92
N TRP A 303 -1.20 -0.36 4.12
CA TRP A 303 0.06 -0.39 3.38
C TRP A 303 0.05 0.54 2.18
N ILE A 304 -1.07 0.60 1.45
CA ILE A 304 -1.27 1.56 0.35
C ILE A 304 -1.19 2.99 0.89
N ALA A 305 -1.87 3.27 2.02
CA ALA A 305 -1.84 4.58 2.66
C ALA A 305 -0.41 4.97 3.05
N ARG A 306 0.34 4.06 3.67
CA ARG A 306 1.76 4.27 3.99
C ARG A 306 2.60 4.56 2.75
N LYS A 307 2.48 3.72 1.71
CA LYS A 307 3.25 3.87 0.47
C LYS A 307 3.02 5.24 -0.14
N VAL A 308 1.78 5.67 -0.25
CA VAL A 308 1.42 6.99 -0.82
C VAL A 308 2.02 8.14 -0.01
N LEU A 309 2.08 8.01 1.31
CA LEU A 309 2.66 9.05 2.17
C LEU A 309 4.20 9.07 2.16
N THR A 310 4.87 7.94 1.89
CA THR A 310 6.35 7.84 1.87
C THR A 310 7.00 7.91 0.49
N ASP A 311 6.23 7.73 -0.58
CA ASP A 311 6.81 7.61 -1.91
C ASP A 311 7.29 8.97 -2.44
N SER A 312 8.43 8.95 -3.14
CA SER A 312 9.05 10.14 -3.70
C SER A 312 8.66 10.42 -5.16
N SER A 313 7.96 9.50 -5.82
CA SER A 313 7.52 9.61 -7.21
C SER A 313 6.75 10.92 -7.43
N PRO A 314 7.13 11.75 -8.42
CA PRO A 314 6.42 12.98 -8.75
C PRO A 314 4.93 12.74 -9.01
N LYS A 315 4.60 11.59 -9.60
CA LYS A 315 3.25 11.19 -9.94
C LYS A 315 2.41 10.91 -8.69
N LEU A 316 2.95 10.13 -7.75
CA LEU A 316 2.29 9.86 -6.47
C LEU A 316 2.18 11.11 -5.59
N LYS A 317 3.18 11.99 -5.60
CA LYS A 317 3.10 13.29 -4.92
C LYS A 317 1.97 14.16 -5.49
N ALA A 318 1.82 14.18 -6.82
CA ALA A 318 0.72 14.91 -7.46
C ALA A 318 -0.64 14.32 -7.07
N SER A 319 -0.76 12.99 -7.05
CA SER A 319 -1.99 12.28 -6.68
C SER A 319 -2.33 12.46 -5.20
N LEU A 320 -1.34 12.41 -4.30
CA LEU A 320 -1.52 12.76 -2.89
C LEU A 320 -1.92 14.24 -2.73
N ARG A 321 -1.34 15.16 -3.51
CA ARG A 321 -1.74 16.57 -3.49
C ARG A 321 -3.20 16.75 -3.97
N ALA A 322 -3.60 16.09 -5.04
CA ALA A 322 -4.99 16.10 -5.52
C ALA A 322 -5.97 15.46 -4.51
N LEU A 323 -5.48 14.51 -3.70
CA LEU A 323 -6.23 13.92 -2.61
C LEU A 323 -6.36 14.89 -1.42
N LEU A 324 -5.30 15.60 -1.08
CA LEU A 324 -5.30 16.52 0.07
C LEU A 324 -5.91 17.89 -0.26
N TYR A 325 -6.00 18.28 -1.52
CA TYR A 325 -6.56 19.56 -1.94
C TYR A 325 -7.74 19.38 -2.89
N LYS A 326 -8.83 20.09 -2.65
CA LYS A 326 -9.95 20.21 -3.60
C LYS A 326 -10.29 21.69 -3.76
N ASP A 327 -10.31 22.16 -5.01
CA ASP A 327 -10.59 23.57 -5.35
C ASP A 327 -9.69 24.56 -4.58
N GLY A 328 -8.43 24.17 -4.34
CA GLY A 328 -7.45 24.95 -3.57
C GLY A 328 -7.58 24.85 -2.04
N GLN A 329 -8.63 24.21 -1.52
CA GLN A 329 -8.85 24.03 -0.08
C GLN A 329 -8.21 22.73 0.42
N PHE A 330 -7.48 22.83 1.53
CA PHE A 330 -6.86 21.69 2.19
C PHE A 330 -7.91 20.87 2.98
N ARG A 331 -7.95 19.56 2.70
CA ARG A 331 -8.85 18.58 3.31
C ARG A 331 -8.12 17.82 4.40
N ILE A 332 -8.05 18.40 5.59
CA ILE A 332 -7.38 17.79 6.74
C ILE A 332 -7.94 16.40 7.11
N ASP A 333 -9.26 16.18 7.00
CA ASP A 333 -9.90 14.87 7.25
C ASP A 333 -9.25 13.74 6.45
N ARG A 334 -8.79 14.04 5.22
CA ARG A 334 -8.16 13.07 4.34
C ARG A 334 -6.75 12.74 4.78
N LEU A 335 -5.99 13.74 5.22
CA LEU A 335 -4.66 13.51 5.80
C LEU A 335 -4.77 12.69 7.08
N GLU A 336 -5.72 13.02 7.96
CA GLU A 336 -5.99 12.28 9.20
C GLU A 336 -6.33 10.82 8.94
N SER A 337 -7.25 10.57 8.01
CA SER A 337 -7.64 9.21 7.63
C SER A 337 -6.45 8.42 7.06
N LEU A 338 -5.66 9.01 6.16
CA LEU A 338 -4.48 8.34 5.60
C LEU A 338 -3.41 8.07 6.65
N LEU A 339 -3.14 9.03 7.53
CA LEU A 339 -2.18 8.85 8.62
C LEU A 339 -2.64 7.74 9.57
N SER A 340 -3.89 7.79 10.03
CA SER A 340 -4.47 6.76 10.91
C SER A 340 -4.37 5.36 10.32
N GLU A 341 -4.72 5.21 9.04
CA GLU A 341 -4.63 3.91 8.36
C GLU A 341 -3.17 3.50 8.12
N SER A 342 -2.28 4.43 7.79
CA SER A 342 -0.85 4.12 7.65
C SER A 342 -0.25 3.60 8.96
N LEU A 343 -0.66 4.17 10.11
CA LEU A 343 -0.14 3.80 11.42
C LEU A 343 -0.56 2.38 11.79
N ARG A 344 -1.78 1.95 11.42
CA ARG A 344 -2.24 0.57 11.60
C ARG A 344 -1.33 -0.46 10.93
N ALA A 345 -0.70 -0.14 9.80
CA ALA A 345 0.27 -1.04 9.16
C ALA A 345 1.49 -1.34 10.06
N LYS A 346 1.90 -0.39 10.91
CA LYS A 346 2.96 -0.59 11.90
C LYS A 346 2.43 -1.25 13.16
N THR A 347 1.21 -0.90 13.56
CA THR A 347 0.52 -1.48 14.71
C THR A 347 0.26 -2.97 14.51
N GLU A 348 -0.08 -3.44 13.31
CA GLU A 348 -0.12 -4.89 13.00
C GLU A 348 1.27 -5.52 13.23
N ARG A 349 2.36 -4.90 12.76
CA ARG A 349 3.72 -5.34 13.07
C ARG A 349 4.04 -5.45 14.58
N THR A 350 3.54 -4.53 15.42
CA THR A 350 3.82 -4.49 16.87
C THR A 350 2.79 -5.18 17.78
N LEU A 351 1.52 -5.28 17.37
CA LEU A 351 0.49 -6.07 18.08
C LEU A 351 0.81 -7.56 18.06
N ILE A 352 1.63 -7.98 17.10
CA ILE A 352 2.13 -9.34 16.95
C ILE A 352 3.27 -9.63 17.94
N GLU A 353 3.91 -8.61 18.53
CA GLU A 353 4.93 -8.78 19.58
C GLU A 353 4.39 -8.66 21.01
N ASN A 354 3.21 -8.08 21.25
CA ASN A 354 2.67 -7.90 22.60
C ASN A 354 1.14 -8.10 22.66
N GLN A 355 0.70 -9.22 23.25
CA GLN A 355 -0.71 -9.44 23.65
C GLN A 355 -1.14 -8.63 24.90
N ASN A 356 -0.54 -7.47 25.16
CA ASN A 356 -1.00 -6.60 26.25
C ASN A 356 -0.65 -5.14 25.94
N GLY A 357 -1.66 -4.28 25.89
CA GLY A 357 -1.49 -2.84 25.95
C GLY A 357 -2.41 -2.10 25.00
N GLY A 358 -3.39 -1.38 25.57
CA GLY A 358 -4.18 -0.40 24.82
C GLY A 358 -3.27 0.63 24.13
N THR A 359 -3.79 1.20 23.05
CA THR A 359 -3.14 2.21 22.21
C THR A 359 -2.67 3.39 23.07
N ASP A 360 -1.42 3.37 23.51
CA ASP A 360 -0.81 4.47 24.27
C ASP A 360 -0.61 5.65 23.32
N SER A 361 -1.24 6.80 23.59
CA SER A 361 -1.16 8.01 22.76
C SER A 361 0.28 8.43 22.48
N LYS A 362 1.23 8.11 23.38
CA LYS A 362 2.67 8.35 23.16
C LYS A 362 3.25 7.55 21.99
N VAL A 363 2.80 6.32 21.79
CA VAL A 363 3.25 5.47 20.67
C VAL A 363 2.78 6.04 19.34
N VAL A 364 1.54 6.51 19.27
CA VAL A 364 0.96 7.14 18.07
C VAL A 364 1.72 8.42 17.71
N ILE A 365 1.98 9.29 18.69
CA ILE A 365 2.75 10.53 18.51
C ILE A 365 4.16 10.21 18.01
N LYS A 366 4.85 9.25 18.65
CA LYS A 366 6.19 8.81 18.24
C LYS A 366 6.18 8.30 16.81
N GLN A 367 5.16 7.55 16.42
CA GLN A 367 5.06 7.03 15.06
C GLN A 367 4.80 8.14 14.04
N ILE A 368 3.90 9.11 14.30
CA ILE A 368 3.64 10.26 13.42
C ILE A 368 4.90 11.14 13.27
N LEU A 369 5.61 11.41 14.37
CA LEU A 369 6.87 12.16 14.35
C LEU A 369 7.96 11.39 13.60
N SER A 370 8.13 10.10 13.91
CA SER A 370 9.08 9.26 13.20
C SER A 370 8.78 9.15 11.71
N PHE A 371 7.51 9.30 11.32
CA PHE A 371 7.07 9.25 9.93
C PHE A 371 7.36 10.58 9.20
N THR A 372 7.00 11.70 9.82
CA THR A 372 7.14 13.04 9.22
C THR A 372 8.58 13.54 9.19
N LEU A 373 9.39 13.13 10.16
CA LEU A 373 10.80 13.51 10.24
C LEU A 373 11.71 12.61 9.40
N ASP A 374 11.23 11.46 8.91
CA ASP A 374 11.97 10.63 7.96
C ASP A 374 12.15 11.37 6.62
N ASP A 375 13.22 11.08 5.90
CA ASP A 375 13.48 11.61 4.56
C ASP A 375 12.41 11.17 3.56
N LYS A 376 11.87 9.96 3.74
CA LYS A 376 10.74 9.47 2.93
C LYS A 376 9.46 10.28 3.17
N GLY A 377 9.29 10.85 4.36
CA GLY A 377 8.15 11.68 4.74
C GLY A 377 8.27 13.16 4.35
N ALA A 378 9.35 13.56 3.65
CA ALA A 378 9.66 14.96 3.36
C ALA A 378 8.52 15.72 2.68
N PHE A 379 7.82 15.08 1.75
CA PHE A 379 6.70 15.71 1.05
C PHE A 379 5.50 16.00 1.97
N VAL A 380 5.15 15.04 2.84
CA VAL A 380 4.08 15.25 3.83
C VAL A 380 4.49 16.33 4.82
N ARG A 381 5.76 16.34 5.27
CA ARG A 381 6.32 17.40 6.11
C ARG A 381 6.21 18.79 5.45
N GLU A 382 6.51 18.90 4.16
CA GLU A 382 6.37 20.15 3.42
C GLU A 382 4.92 20.65 3.39
N ILE A 383 3.95 19.76 3.14
CA ILE A 383 2.52 20.09 3.18
C ILE A 383 2.13 20.57 4.57
N LEU A 384 2.50 19.83 5.62
CA LEU A 384 2.24 20.21 7.01
C LEU A 384 2.79 21.59 7.34
N LEU A 385 4.05 21.88 6.96
CA LEU A 385 4.65 23.19 7.18
C LEU A 385 3.94 24.32 6.42
N GLU A 386 3.44 24.05 5.21
CA GLU A 386 2.67 25.03 4.43
C GLU A 386 1.32 25.35 5.10
N GLU A 387 0.57 24.33 5.53
CA GLU A 387 -0.72 24.48 6.18
C GLU A 387 -0.61 25.07 7.60
N PHE A 388 0.45 24.70 8.33
CA PHE A 388 0.74 25.29 9.63
C PHE A 388 1.06 26.79 9.50
N SER A 389 1.82 27.18 8.47
CA SER A 389 2.08 28.59 8.16
C SER A 389 0.80 29.37 7.80
N LYS A 390 -0.10 28.78 6.99
CA LYS A 390 -1.44 29.35 6.70
C LYS A 390 -2.22 29.63 7.98
N GLY A 391 -2.27 28.63 8.86
CA GLY A 391 -2.92 28.71 10.16
C GLY A 391 -2.36 29.83 11.04
N MET A 392 -1.04 29.90 11.18
CA MET A 392 -0.39 30.91 12.02
C MET A 392 -0.61 32.35 11.52
N VAL A 393 -0.64 32.55 10.19
CA VAL A 393 -1.03 33.86 9.62
C VAL A 393 -2.48 34.20 9.96
N ALA A 394 -3.40 33.23 9.85
CA ALA A 394 -4.81 33.43 10.19
C ALA A 394 -5.00 33.72 11.70
N LEU A 395 -4.22 33.08 12.57
CA LEU A 395 -4.17 33.37 14.01
C LEU A 395 -3.67 34.78 14.30
N GLY A 396 -2.62 35.23 13.59
CA GLY A 396 -2.16 36.61 13.65
C GLY A 396 -3.24 37.63 13.27
N VAL A 397 -4.06 37.32 12.26
CA VAL A 397 -5.18 38.19 11.87
C VAL A 397 -6.29 38.17 12.91
N ALA A 398 -6.66 37.00 13.43
CA ALA A 398 -7.70 36.88 14.46
C ALA A 398 -7.31 37.58 15.77
N THR A 399 -6.04 37.52 16.15
CA THR A 399 -5.50 38.23 17.32
C THR A 399 -5.46 39.74 17.12
N LEU A 400 -5.09 40.22 15.92
CA LEU A 400 -5.18 41.65 15.59
C LEU A 400 -6.64 42.14 15.58
N ASP A 401 -7.57 41.38 15.00
CA ASP A 401 -8.99 41.72 14.99
C ASP A 401 -9.57 41.73 16.42
N SER A 402 -9.18 40.79 17.28
CA SER A 402 -9.65 40.75 18.67
C SER A 402 -9.12 41.91 19.52
N VAL A 403 -7.83 42.24 19.38
CA VAL A 403 -7.21 43.38 20.08
C VAL A 403 -7.79 44.70 19.58
N THR A 404 -7.92 44.88 18.27
CA THR A 404 -8.49 46.12 17.71
C THR A 404 -9.96 46.29 18.08
N ASN A 405 -10.74 45.22 18.13
CA ASN A 405 -12.13 45.28 18.61
C ASN A 405 -12.23 45.55 20.11
N ALA A 406 -11.36 44.96 20.94
CA ALA A 406 -11.30 45.25 22.38
C ALA A 406 -10.89 46.70 22.66
N VAL A 407 -9.97 47.26 21.86
CA VAL A 407 -9.61 48.69 21.94
C VAL A 407 -10.77 49.56 21.46
N ALA A 408 -11.46 49.19 20.38
CA ALA A 408 -12.61 49.94 19.87
C ALA A 408 -13.79 49.97 20.85
N THR A 409 -14.05 48.89 21.59
CA THR A 409 -15.12 48.85 22.60
C THR A 409 -14.80 49.64 23.87
N SER A 410 -13.53 49.97 24.11
CA SER A 410 -13.10 50.83 25.22
C SER A 410 -13.15 52.33 24.91
N LEU A 411 -13.42 52.71 23.65
CA LEU A 411 -13.56 54.10 23.22
C LEU A 411 -15.05 54.45 22.99
N PRO A 412 -15.60 55.47 23.68
CA PRO A 412 -16.95 55.93 23.40
C PRO A 412 -17.02 56.49 21.96
N PHE A 413 -18.03 56.06 21.20
CA PHE A 413 -18.34 56.46 19.81
C PHE A 413 -17.48 55.86 18.68
N SER A 414 -16.75 54.76 18.90
CA SER A 414 -16.03 54.09 17.81
C SER A 414 -16.97 53.24 16.93
N PRO A 415 -16.96 53.36 15.59
CA PRO A 415 -17.76 52.50 14.71
C PRO A 415 -17.26 51.05 14.78
N SER A 416 -18.19 50.10 14.80
CA SER A 416 -17.86 48.67 14.68
C SER A 416 -17.15 48.42 13.34
N ARG A 417 -15.89 47.99 13.39
CA ARG A 417 -15.16 47.58 12.19
C ARG A 417 -15.61 46.17 11.78
N PRO A 418 -15.88 45.92 10.49
CA PRO A 418 -16.06 44.56 10.00
C PRO A 418 -14.77 43.76 10.23
N SER A 419 -14.92 42.47 10.53
CA SER A 419 -13.78 41.56 10.69
C SER A 419 -12.90 41.57 9.44
N SER A 420 -11.58 41.63 9.62
CA SER A 420 -10.61 41.54 8.53
C SER A 420 -10.32 40.08 8.11
N MET A 421 -10.89 39.12 8.85
CA MET A 421 -10.88 37.70 8.55
C MET A 421 -11.71 37.36 7.31
N THR A 422 -11.11 36.56 6.44
CA THR A 422 -11.78 35.94 5.28
C THR A 422 -12.29 34.54 5.62
N ASP A 423 -13.20 33.99 4.82
CA ASP A 423 -13.63 32.58 4.95
C ASP A 423 -12.45 31.58 4.84
N GLU A 424 -11.42 31.95 4.06
CA GLU A 424 -10.16 31.23 3.96
C GLU A 424 -9.40 31.23 5.29
N ASP A 425 -9.34 32.37 5.99
CA ASP A 425 -8.69 32.49 7.31
C ASP A 425 -9.41 31.65 8.38
N ILE A 426 -10.74 31.62 8.36
CA ILE A 426 -11.53 30.79 9.28
C ILE A 426 -11.22 29.30 9.03
N THR A 427 -11.10 28.90 7.77
CA THR A 427 -10.77 27.53 7.37
C THR A 427 -9.35 27.17 7.78
N ASN A 428 -8.38 28.07 7.56
CA ASN A 428 -6.99 27.89 7.95
C ASN A 428 -6.81 27.77 9.46
N LEU A 429 -7.57 28.52 10.27
CA LEU A 429 -7.58 28.38 11.73
C LEU A 429 -8.11 27.01 12.18
N ARG A 430 -9.21 26.55 11.59
CA ARG A 430 -9.77 25.22 11.89
C ARG A 430 -8.76 24.12 11.54
N ASN A 431 -8.11 24.24 10.39
CA ASN A 431 -7.06 23.31 9.97
C ASN A 431 -5.86 23.35 10.93
N LEU A 432 -5.43 24.53 11.39
CA LEU A 432 -4.36 24.67 12.38
C LEU A 432 -4.69 23.93 13.68
N GLN A 433 -5.89 24.13 14.22
CA GLN A 433 -6.33 23.49 15.45
C GLN A 433 -6.29 21.97 15.33
N ARG A 434 -6.80 21.43 14.22
CA ARG A 434 -6.78 19.98 13.95
C ARG A 434 -5.37 19.44 13.72
N LEU A 435 -4.49 20.19 13.05
CA LEU A 435 -3.08 19.81 12.92
C LEU A 435 -2.39 19.73 14.28
N LEU A 436 -2.65 20.69 15.17
CA LEU A 436 -2.11 20.68 16.54
C LEU A 436 -2.62 19.46 17.33
N LEU A 437 -3.92 19.12 17.21
CA LEU A 437 -4.50 17.93 17.84
C LEU A 437 -3.89 16.61 17.32
N LEU A 438 -3.63 16.52 16.02
CA LEU A 438 -2.97 15.35 15.42
C LEU A 438 -1.55 15.16 15.95
N ILE A 439 -0.81 16.26 16.10
CA ILE A 439 0.57 16.22 16.57
C ILE A 439 0.62 15.97 18.08
N SER A 440 -0.38 16.43 18.85
CA SER A 440 -0.49 16.19 20.30
C SER A 440 -0.99 14.79 20.66
N GLY A 441 -1.49 14.00 19.70
CA GLY A 441 -1.92 12.61 19.90
C GLY A 441 -3.23 12.43 20.64
N LEU A 442 -4.00 13.51 20.81
CA LEU A 442 -5.35 13.50 21.37
C LEU A 442 -6.37 13.28 20.25
N GLN A 443 -6.52 12.03 19.79
CA GLN A 443 -7.68 11.67 18.98
C GLN A 443 -8.85 11.37 19.92
N GLU A 444 -9.96 12.11 19.79
CA GLU A 444 -11.22 11.72 20.42
C GLU A 444 -11.64 10.34 19.90
N ASN A 445 -11.79 9.36 20.80
CA ASN A 445 -12.38 8.07 20.49
C ASN A 445 -13.87 8.27 20.14
N GLU A 446 -14.19 8.37 18.85
CA GLU A 446 -15.58 8.37 18.40
C GLU A 446 -16.20 6.96 18.58
N ASN A 447 -17.03 6.81 19.62
CA ASN A 447 -18.02 5.73 19.70
C ASN A 447 -19.17 6.04 18.72
N PRO A 448 -19.60 5.11 17.85
CA PRO A 448 -20.58 5.37 16.80
C PRO A 448 -22.04 5.47 17.29
N SER A 449 -22.29 5.51 18.60
CA SER A 449 -23.65 5.58 19.19
C SER A 449 -24.11 7.01 19.56
N MET A 450 -23.30 8.04 19.34
CA MET A 450 -23.63 9.45 19.67
C MET A 450 -23.86 10.35 18.43
N VAL A 451 -24.14 9.76 17.26
CA VAL A 451 -24.30 10.52 15.99
C VAL A 451 -25.65 11.30 15.92
N ASN A 452 -26.59 11.06 16.82
CA ASN A 452 -27.86 11.81 16.84
C ASN A 452 -27.86 13.06 17.75
N GLY A 453 -26.84 13.28 18.58
CA GLY A 453 -26.76 14.46 19.46
C GLY A 453 -26.02 15.68 18.88
N VAL A 454 -25.15 15.47 17.89
CA VAL A 454 -24.24 16.51 17.38
C VAL A 454 -24.85 17.34 16.24
N ARG A 455 -25.91 16.87 15.57
CA ARG A 455 -26.63 17.67 14.56
C ARG A 455 -27.38 18.87 15.16
N THR A 456 -27.68 18.84 16.45
CA THR A 456 -28.37 19.94 17.16
C THR A 456 -27.45 21.05 17.65
N SER A 457 -26.14 20.79 17.84
CA SER A 457 -25.18 21.82 18.29
C SER A 457 -24.63 22.70 17.15
N ASN A 458 -24.75 22.27 15.89
CA ASN A 458 -24.29 23.03 14.72
C ASN A 458 -25.09 24.32 14.43
N LYS A 459 -26.25 24.51 15.06
CA LYS A 459 -27.03 25.77 14.97
C LYS A 459 -26.75 26.76 16.09
N GLN A 460 -26.08 26.36 17.17
CA GLN A 460 -25.77 27.25 18.30
C GLN A 460 -24.35 27.84 18.26
N MET A 461 -23.47 27.36 17.37
CA MET A 461 -22.09 27.84 17.27
C MET A 461 -21.92 29.14 16.45
N ILE A 462 -23.00 29.68 15.86
CA ILE A 462 -22.98 30.91 15.03
C ILE A 462 -23.48 32.14 15.81
N SER A 463 -23.92 31.98 17.05
CA SER A 463 -24.36 33.11 17.88
C SER A 463 -23.76 33.04 19.25
N LEU A 464 -22.55 33.58 19.42
CA LEU A 464 -22.12 34.17 20.67
C LEU A 464 -21.14 35.31 20.38
N ASN A 465 -21.59 36.50 20.76
CA ASN A 465 -20.86 37.76 20.72
C ASN A 465 -19.47 37.67 21.34
N GLY A 466 -18.53 38.40 20.72
CA GLY A 466 -17.47 39.10 21.45
C GLY A 466 -16.18 38.31 21.74
N ALA A 467 -15.09 38.75 21.12
CA ALA A 467 -13.70 38.48 21.49
C ALA A 467 -13.50 38.43 23.02
N PRO A 468 -13.01 37.30 23.58
CA PRO A 468 -11.57 37.00 23.60
C PRO A 468 -11.24 35.48 23.56
N VAL A 469 -11.90 34.70 22.70
CA VAL A 469 -11.74 33.22 22.71
C VAL A 469 -10.45 32.73 22.00
N ALA A 470 -9.90 33.52 21.07
CA ALA A 470 -8.72 33.11 20.28
C ALA A 470 -7.42 32.94 21.11
N LEU A 471 -7.34 33.55 22.30
CA LEU A 471 -6.18 33.44 23.20
C LEU A 471 -6.44 32.50 24.40
N GLN A 472 -7.69 32.25 24.78
CA GLN A 472 -8.01 31.30 25.86
C GLN A 472 -7.96 29.83 25.43
N GLN A 473 -7.94 29.53 24.12
CA GLN A 473 -7.80 28.16 23.62
C GLN A 473 -6.36 27.63 23.59
N PHE A 474 -5.36 28.44 23.99
CA PHE A 474 -3.94 28.08 23.96
C PHE A 474 -3.31 27.91 25.36
N GLU A 475 -4.07 28.02 26.45
CA GLU A 475 -3.57 27.74 27.80
C GLU A 475 -3.79 26.27 28.19
N ALA A 476 -2.85 25.42 27.78
CA ALA A 476 -2.41 24.29 28.59
C ALA A 476 -1.04 23.80 28.12
N VAL A 477 0.02 24.23 28.81
CA VAL A 477 1.36 23.60 28.74
C VAL A 477 1.28 22.07 28.99
N GLN A 478 0.20 21.59 29.63
CA GLN A 478 -0.09 20.18 29.80
C GLN A 478 -0.47 19.42 28.51
N GLU A 479 -1.03 20.07 27.48
CA GLU A 479 -1.40 19.41 26.21
C GLU A 479 -0.19 19.03 25.34
N TYR A 480 0.96 19.69 25.55
CA TYR A 480 2.20 19.44 24.81
C TYR A 480 3.21 18.58 25.57
N LEU A 481 2.93 18.23 26.83
CA LEU A 481 3.77 17.37 27.66
C LEU A 481 4.06 15.99 27.02
N PRO A 482 3.06 15.32 26.40
CA PRO A 482 3.30 14.03 25.74
C PRO A 482 4.30 14.15 24.58
N LEU A 483 4.17 15.19 23.74
CA LEU A 483 5.09 15.50 22.64
C LEU A 483 6.53 15.69 23.12
N LEU A 484 6.72 16.54 24.13
CA LEU A 484 8.05 16.83 24.68
C LEU A 484 8.72 15.60 25.29
N SER A 485 7.93 14.67 25.83
CA SER A 485 8.44 13.40 26.38
C SER A 485 8.93 12.42 25.32
N VAL A 486 8.48 12.53 24.07
CA VAL A 486 8.83 11.61 22.96
C VAL A 486 10.07 12.06 22.17
N LEU A 487 10.35 13.37 22.12
CA LEU A 487 11.48 13.94 21.38
C LEU A 487 12.87 13.33 21.73
N PRO A 488 13.22 13.06 23.00
CA PRO A 488 14.51 12.45 23.32
C PRO A 488 14.61 10.96 22.92
N GLU A 489 13.50 10.29 22.61
CA GLU A 489 13.47 8.87 22.20
C GLU A 489 13.61 8.66 20.68
N LEU A 490 13.74 9.73 19.90
CA LEU A 490 13.92 9.67 18.45
C LEU A 490 15.39 9.44 18.07
N PRO A 491 15.69 8.76 16.94
CA PRO A 491 17.05 8.62 16.42
C PRO A 491 17.74 9.97 16.19
N GLN A 492 19.06 10.02 16.31
CA GLN A 492 19.86 11.27 16.19
C GLN A 492 19.63 12.03 14.87
N GLU A 493 19.46 11.31 13.76
CA GLU A 493 19.17 11.91 12.44
C GLU A 493 17.85 12.70 12.46
N MET A 494 16.81 12.15 13.10
CA MET A 494 15.51 12.81 13.23
C MET A 494 15.55 14.02 14.16
N GLN A 495 16.39 13.96 15.21
CA GLN A 495 16.63 15.09 16.11
C GLN A 495 17.33 16.25 15.38
N GLN A 496 18.24 15.96 14.45
CA GLN A 496 18.85 16.99 13.59
C GLN A 496 17.83 17.60 12.62
N GLN A 497 16.90 16.81 12.10
CA GLN A 497 15.82 17.29 11.24
C GLN A 497 14.85 18.20 12.00
N LEU A 498 14.53 17.85 13.26
CA LEU A 498 13.76 18.69 14.18
C LEU A 498 14.40 20.07 14.39
N LEU A 499 15.74 20.15 14.48
CA LEU A 499 16.46 21.42 14.63
C LEU A 499 16.35 22.33 13.39
N ARG A 500 16.06 21.78 12.20
CA ARG A 500 15.91 22.55 10.95
C ARG A 500 14.49 23.09 10.75
N LEU A 501 13.48 22.44 11.34
CA LEU A 501 12.06 22.82 11.20
C LEU A 501 11.77 24.30 11.52
N PRO A 502 12.34 24.93 12.58
CA PRO A 502 12.07 26.32 12.89
C PRO A 502 12.53 27.28 11.78
N ALA A 503 13.67 26.99 11.14
CA ALA A 503 14.19 27.80 10.04
C ALA A 503 13.32 27.67 8.78
N ASP A 504 12.94 26.44 8.41
CA ASP A 504 12.06 26.18 7.28
C ASP A 504 10.67 26.81 7.47
N PHE A 505 10.12 26.69 8.68
CA PHE A 505 8.86 27.33 9.06
C PHE A 505 8.94 28.86 8.99
N ALA A 506 10.00 29.46 9.57
CA ALA A 506 10.19 30.91 9.54
C ALA A 506 10.28 31.44 8.10
N GLY A 507 10.97 30.72 7.21
CA GLY A 507 11.03 31.05 5.78
C GLY A 507 9.64 31.04 5.11
N LYS A 508 8.84 30.00 5.33
CA LYS A 508 7.47 29.92 4.79
C LYS A 508 6.55 31.01 5.34
N LEU A 509 6.64 31.27 6.65
CA LEU A 509 5.86 32.31 7.32
C LEU A 509 6.20 33.70 6.77
N ALA A 510 7.50 34.03 6.68
CA ALA A 510 7.95 35.31 6.14
C ALA A 510 7.51 35.51 4.69
N SER A 511 7.65 34.49 3.84
CA SER A 511 7.18 34.53 2.45
C SER A 511 5.68 34.79 2.36
N ARG A 512 4.87 34.17 3.23
CA ARG A 512 3.41 34.32 3.19
C ARG A 512 2.94 35.65 3.75
N VAL A 513 3.56 36.15 4.81
CA VAL A 513 3.33 37.50 5.32
C VAL A 513 3.65 38.52 4.23
N ALA A 514 4.78 38.40 3.55
CA ALA A 514 5.15 39.26 2.43
C ALA A 514 4.13 39.20 1.28
N ALA A 515 3.70 38.00 0.86
CA ALA A 515 2.70 37.82 -0.19
C ALA A 515 1.35 38.44 0.17
N ARG A 516 0.92 38.34 1.44
CA ARG A 516 -0.33 38.95 1.92
C ARG A 516 -0.23 40.48 2.00
N THR A 517 0.91 41.01 2.44
CA THR A 517 1.17 42.45 2.46
C THR A 517 1.15 43.02 1.04
N LEU A 518 1.81 42.36 0.07
CA LEU A 518 1.73 42.74 -1.33
C LEU A 518 0.30 42.68 -1.86
N LYS A 519 -0.45 41.61 -1.57
CA LYS A 519 -1.84 41.47 -1.98
C LYS A 519 -2.74 42.59 -1.42
N ARG A 520 -2.48 43.08 -0.21
CA ARG A 520 -3.20 44.21 0.42
C ARG A 520 -2.75 45.60 -0.06
N VAL A 521 -1.56 45.70 -0.65
CA VAL A 521 -1.02 46.97 -1.18
C VAL A 521 -1.44 47.17 -2.64
N PHE A 522 -1.68 46.07 -3.39
CA PHE A 522 -2.06 46.09 -4.80
C PHE A 522 -3.56 45.87 -5.09
N LEU A 523 -4.35 45.46 -4.09
CA LEU A 523 -5.83 45.50 -4.11
C LEU A 523 -6.29 46.69 -3.25
#